data_AF-A0A9P6YX10-F1
#
_entry.id   AF-A0A9P6YX10-F1
#
_cell.length_a   1.000
_cell.length_b   1.000
_cell.length_c   1.000
_cell.angle_alpha   90.00
_cell.angle_beta   90.00
_cell.angle_gamma   90.00
#
_symmetry.space_group_name_H-M   'P 1'
#
loop_
_entity.id
_entity.type
_entity.pdbx_description
1 polymer ?
#
loop_
_entity_poly.entity_id
_entity_poly.type
_entity_poly.pdbx_seq_one_letter_code
_entity_poly.pdbx_strand_id
1 'polypeptide(L)'
;MLPAEAKQDLKEYTSTCKHQNTKGDTIYTECKRLNLDFKLDLRFIAETNKGPVDISNGEFAKVQAATKSKYYSDKLKAILTAKCHLNHLAQGLQGTPKGLKIPIIMVMGIDCHVFSLSLIDRGVYILQQVLSISYPRMCHQVSKGGIAKLLDGFAVIEDLIDDTINIYDEYSKNIDNIIDKIDGNSKKKVDIDKWLSPVIWDEDDYSECSDTGEDEED
;
A
#
# COMPACT_ATOMS: atom_id res chain seq x y z
N MET A 1 46.25 8.42 2.30
CA MET A 1 45.94 9.53 3.21
C MET A 1 45.37 10.65 2.37
N LEU A 2 44.06 10.87 2.40
CA LEU A 2 43.43 11.98 1.67
C LEU A 2 43.65 13.30 2.43
N PRO A 3 43.87 14.43 1.73
CA PRO A 3 44.23 15.72 2.32
C PRO A 3 43.08 16.34 3.12
N ALA A 4 43.45 17.18 4.10
CA ALA A 4 42.56 17.72 5.13
C ALA A 4 41.41 18.60 4.62
N GLU A 5 41.49 19.11 3.38
CA GLU A 5 40.44 19.91 2.74
C GLU A 5 39.23 19.05 2.33
N ALA A 6 39.41 17.76 2.05
CA ALA A 6 38.30 16.84 1.78
C ALA A 6 37.50 16.45 3.04
N LYS A 7 37.95 16.84 4.24
CA LYS A 7 37.24 16.59 5.51
C LYS A 7 36.35 17.75 5.95
N GLN A 8 36.53 18.94 5.37
CA GLN A 8 35.70 20.11 5.66
C GLN A 8 34.37 19.99 4.89
N ASP A 9 34.42 19.60 3.63
CA ASP A 9 33.23 19.43 2.77
C ASP A 9 32.36 18.23 3.19
N LEU A 10 32.93 17.23 3.87
CA LEU A 10 32.20 16.08 4.44
C LEU A 10 31.51 16.40 5.77
N LYS A 11 31.85 17.51 6.44
CA LYS A 11 31.15 17.97 7.65
C LYS A 11 30.00 18.93 7.33
N GLU A 12 30.06 19.66 6.23
CA GLU A 12 28.91 20.46 5.76
C GLU A 12 27.83 19.61 5.06
N TYR A 13 28.15 18.41 4.59
CA TYR A 13 27.17 17.44 4.06
C TYR A 13 26.38 16.66 5.13
N THR A 14 26.53 17.03 6.41
CA THR A 14 25.67 16.51 7.51
C THR A 14 24.80 17.61 8.12
N SER A 15 24.46 18.62 7.31
CA SER A 15 23.49 19.65 7.66
C SER A 15 22.06 19.12 7.49
N THR A 16 21.51 18.60 8.60
CA THR A 16 20.07 18.48 8.88
C THR A 16 19.19 17.90 7.76
N CYS A 17 19.23 16.58 7.58
CA CYS A 17 18.06 15.85 7.08
C CYS A 17 16.96 15.96 8.14
N LYS A 18 16.12 16.99 8.01
CA LYS A 18 14.81 17.01 8.66
C LYS A 18 14.07 15.80 8.12
N HIS A 19 13.68 14.88 9.02
CA HIS A 19 12.84 13.74 8.67
C HIS A 19 11.64 14.26 7.88
N GLN A 20 11.46 13.78 6.65
CA GLN A 20 10.27 14.06 5.85
C GLN A 20 9.07 13.58 6.66
N ASN A 21 8.27 14.52 7.14
CA ASN A 21 7.11 14.21 7.96
C ASN A 21 5.97 13.83 6.99
N THR A 22 5.98 12.59 6.51
CA THR A 22 4.87 12.08 5.70
C THR A 22 3.60 12.23 6.53
N LYS A 23 2.59 12.93 6.01
CA LYS A 23 1.30 13.10 6.70
C LYS A 23 0.52 11.78 6.63
N GLY A 24 -0.07 11.38 7.75
CA GLY A 24 -0.86 10.17 7.96
C GLY A 24 -0.79 9.72 9.43
N ASP A 25 -1.75 8.91 9.86
CA ASP A 25 -1.90 8.53 11.28
C ASP A 25 -1.39 7.13 11.58
N THR A 26 -1.21 6.30 10.54
CA THR A 26 -0.86 4.89 10.71
C THR A 26 0.43 4.57 9.97
N ILE A 27 1.30 3.76 10.59
CA ILE A 27 2.51 3.23 9.96
C ILE A 27 2.39 1.73 9.89
N TYR A 28 2.83 1.18 8.77
CA TYR A 28 2.86 -0.24 8.60
C TYR A 28 4.16 -0.87 9.11
N THR A 29 4.04 -1.96 9.87
CA THR A 29 5.19 -2.62 10.53
C THR A 29 6.27 -3.06 9.54
N GLU A 30 5.89 -3.66 8.42
CA GLU A 30 6.82 -4.09 7.38
C GLU A 30 7.52 -2.94 6.65
N CYS A 31 6.83 -1.81 6.42
CA CYS A 31 7.47 -0.62 5.86
C CYS A 31 8.55 -0.11 6.82
N LYS A 32 8.22 -0.02 8.12
CA LYS A 32 9.19 0.37 9.15
C LYS A 32 10.39 -0.58 9.21
N ARG A 33 10.19 -1.88 9.01
CA ARG A 33 11.27 -2.89 8.94
C ARG A 33 12.22 -2.65 7.76
N LEU A 34 11.73 -2.05 6.68
CA LEU A 34 12.51 -1.65 5.50
C LEU A 34 13.03 -0.20 5.59
N ASN A 35 12.94 0.45 6.76
CA ASN A 35 13.25 1.87 6.95
C ASN A 35 12.43 2.82 6.06
N LEU A 36 11.20 2.43 5.71
CA LEU A 36 10.25 3.27 5.00
C LEU A 36 9.26 3.87 6.01
N ASP A 37 9.36 5.16 6.28
CA ASP A 37 8.47 5.87 7.23
C ASP A 37 7.24 6.46 6.51
N PHE A 38 6.53 5.59 5.78
CA PHE A 38 5.28 5.96 5.12
C PHE A 38 4.14 5.95 6.13
N LYS A 39 3.59 7.13 6.43
CA LYS A 39 2.34 7.26 7.16
C LYS A 39 1.16 7.26 6.20
N LEU A 40 0.16 6.44 6.50
CA LEU A 40 -1.08 6.29 5.76
C LEU A 40 -2.25 6.82 6.57
N ASP A 41 -3.28 7.32 5.87
CA ASP A 41 -4.52 7.77 6.49
C ASP A 41 -5.43 6.59 6.88
N LEU A 42 -5.38 5.48 6.13
CA LEU A 42 -6.22 4.30 6.37
C LEU A 42 -5.45 3.00 6.19
N ARG A 43 -5.73 2.04 7.09
CA ARG A 43 -5.12 0.72 7.16
C ARG A 43 -6.20 -0.30 7.53
N PHE A 44 -6.30 -1.39 6.76
CA PHE A 44 -7.18 -2.51 7.09
C PHE A 44 -6.35 -3.69 7.55
N ILE A 45 -6.64 -4.13 8.78
CA ILE A 45 -6.03 -5.29 9.43
C ILE A 45 -7.09 -6.38 9.49
N ALA A 46 -6.77 -7.54 8.94
CA ALA A 46 -7.60 -8.74 9.06
C ALA A 46 -6.98 -9.69 10.08
N GLU A 47 -7.82 -10.29 10.91
CA GLU A 47 -7.40 -11.39 11.78
C GLU A 47 -7.36 -12.67 10.96
N THR A 48 -6.21 -13.35 10.95
CA THR A 48 -6.02 -14.61 10.23
C THR A 48 -5.62 -15.71 11.19
N ASN A 49 -5.54 -16.95 10.70
CA ASN A 49 -5.08 -18.08 11.53
C ASN A 49 -3.63 -17.92 12.01
N LYS A 50 -2.85 -17.01 11.40
CA LYS A 50 -1.46 -16.69 11.78
C LYS A 50 -1.34 -15.39 12.57
N GLY A 51 -2.46 -14.79 12.95
CA GLY A 51 -2.54 -13.50 13.63
C GLY A 51 -2.98 -12.36 12.71
N PRO A 52 -2.96 -11.11 13.21
CA PRO A 52 -3.35 -9.95 12.45
C PRO A 52 -2.34 -9.68 11.33
N VAL A 53 -2.86 -9.57 10.11
CA VAL A 53 -2.09 -9.15 8.93
C VAL A 53 -2.82 -8.01 8.28
N ASP A 54 -2.10 -7.08 7.69
CA ASP A 54 -2.82 -6.12 6.86
C ASP A 54 -2.98 -6.59 5.45
N ILE A 55 -4.11 -6.15 4.92
CA ILE A 55 -4.67 -6.61 3.68
C ILE A 55 -5.00 -5.46 2.74
N SER A 56 -5.05 -4.22 3.25
CA SER A 56 -5.37 -3.04 2.45
C SER A 56 -4.89 -1.75 3.12
N ASN A 57 -4.73 -0.71 2.31
CA ASN A 57 -4.40 0.64 2.76
C ASN A 57 -5.20 1.69 1.97
N GLY A 58 -5.12 2.95 2.42
CA GLY A 58 -5.71 4.06 1.71
C GLY A 58 -5.26 5.44 2.17
N GLU A 59 -5.58 6.43 1.34
CA GLU A 59 -5.22 7.84 1.49
C GLU A 59 -6.44 8.73 1.28
N PHE A 60 -6.50 9.83 2.02
CA PHE A 60 -7.60 10.77 2.04
C PHE A 60 -7.10 12.20 1.84
N ALA A 61 -7.62 12.88 0.84
CA ALA A 61 -7.42 14.32 0.67
C ALA A 61 -8.76 15.05 0.70
N LYS A 62 -8.82 16.16 1.43
CA LYS A 62 -9.94 17.11 1.33
C LYS A 62 -10.02 17.68 -0.08
N VAL A 63 -11.20 18.15 -0.49
CA VAL A 63 -11.44 18.71 -1.84
C VAL A 63 -10.44 19.80 -2.20
N GLN A 64 -10.10 20.68 -1.25
CA GLN A 64 -9.15 21.79 -1.45
C GLN A 64 -7.71 21.31 -1.61
N ALA A 65 -7.36 20.19 -0.97
CA ALA A 65 -6.01 19.61 -0.99
C ALA A 65 -5.81 18.58 -2.13
N ALA A 66 -6.88 18.16 -2.81
CA ALA A 66 -6.86 17.13 -3.86
C ALA A 66 -6.26 17.65 -5.19
N THR A 67 -5.07 18.24 -5.13
CA THR A 67 -4.32 18.67 -6.31
C THR A 67 -3.77 17.47 -7.06
N LYS A 68 -3.42 17.66 -8.34
CA LYS A 68 -2.76 16.63 -9.15
C LYS A 68 -1.47 16.13 -8.50
N SER A 69 -0.67 17.05 -7.94
CA SER A 69 0.57 16.71 -7.25
C SER A 69 0.30 15.80 -6.05
N LYS A 70 -0.62 16.22 -5.17
CA LYS A 70 -1.04 15.44 -3.99
C LYS A 70 -1.57 14.06 -4.39
N TYR A 71 -2.40 13.98 -5.43
CA TYR A 71 -2.93 12.72 -5.94
C TYR A 71 -1.84 11.71 -6.30
N TYR A 72 -0.88 12.10 -7.13
CA TYR A 72 0.18 11.18 -7.55
C TYR A 72 1.14 10.88 -6.41
N SER A 73 1.38 11.85 -5.54
CA SER A 73 2.20 11.67 -4.35
C SER A 73 1.64 10.59 -3.43
N ASP A 74 0.39 10.77 -2.99
CA ASP A 74 -0.29 9.84 -2.10
C ASP A 74 -0.47 8.47 -2.77
N LYS A 75 -0.81 8.45 -4.06
CA LYS A 75 -0.94 7.22 -4.82
C LYS A 75 0.36 6.42 -4.84
N LEU A 76 1.50 7.07 -5.08
CA LEU A 76 2.80 6.40 -5.09
C LEU A 76 3.14 5.85 -3.70
N LYS A 77 2.96 6.66 -2.65
CA LYS A 77 3.14 6.24 -1.25
C LYS A 77 2.29 5.01 -0.91
N ALA A 78 1.00 5.02 -1.26
CA ALA A 78 0.08 3.91 -1.04
C ALA A 78 0.47 2.64 -1.83
N ILE A 79 0.91 2.79 -3.09
CA ILE A 79 1.38 1.67 -3.92
C ILE A 79 2.64 1.01 -3.35
N LEU A 80 3.63 1.81 -2.93
CA LEU A 80 4.87 1.27 -2.38
C LEU A 80 4.63 0.56 -1.05
N THR A 81 3.75 1.13 -0.23
CA THR A 81 3.28 0.52 1.00
C THR A 81 2.58 -0.81 0.71
N ALA A 82 1.62 -0.83 -0.22
CA ALA A 82 0.94 -2.06 -0.65
C ALA A 82 1.91 -3.11 -1.22
N LYS A 83 2.93 -2.71 -1.97
CA LYS A 83 3.97 -3.62 -2.48
C LYS A 83 4.77 -4.26 -1.35
N CYS A 84 5.12 -3.47 -0.33
CA CYS A 84 5.80 -3.98 0.86
C CYS A 84 4.99 -5.10 1.51
N HIS A 85 3.66 -4.94 1.60
CA HIS A 85 2.77 -5.91 2.24
C HIS A 85 2.57 -7.13 1.38
N LEU A 86 2.34 -6.91 0.08
CA LEU A 86 2.20 -8.00 -0.88
C LEU A 86 3.43 -8.90 -0.85
N ASN A 87 4.64 -8.32 -0.75
CA ASN A 87 5.88 -9.07 -0.58
C ASN A 87 5.90 -9.87 0.74
N HIS A 88 5.53 -9.24 1.85
CA HIS A 88 5.48 -9.91 3.15
C HIS A 88 4.47 -11.07 3.17
N LEU A 89 3.25 -10.84 2.69
CA LEU A 89 2.22 -11.87 2.60
C LEU A 89 2.68 -13.03 1.71
N ALA A 90 3.31 -12.74 0.57
CA ALA A 90 3.85 -13.75 -0.33
C ALA A 90 4.93 -14.63 0.34
N GLN A 91 5.77 -14.07 1.22
CA GLN A 91 6.73 -14.84 2.02
C GLN A 91 6.05 -15.83 2.99
N GLY A 92 4.82 -15.53 3.42
CA GLY A 92 4.03 -16.40 4.29
C GLY A 92 3.36 -17.59 3.59
N LEU A 93 3.40 -17.66 2.25
CA LEU A 93 2.74 -18.69 1.45
C LEU A 93 3.63 -19.91 1.20
N GLN A 94 3.01 -21.08 1.08
CA GLN A 94 3.71 -22.33 0.71
C GLN A 94 3.66 -22.63 -0.79
N GLY A 95 2.86 -21.89 -1.56
CA GLY A 95 2.67 -22.04 -2.99
C GLY A 95 3.17 -20.86 -3.79
N THR A 96 2.85 -20.84 -5.09
CA THR A 96 3.10 -19.67 -5.92
C THR A 96 2.18 -18.53 -5.46
N PRO A 97 2.70 -17.31 -5.24
CA PRO A 97 1.89 -16.16 -4.80
C PRO A 97 1.03 -15.56 -5.92
N LYS A 98 0.82 -16.31 -7.02
CA LYS A 98 0.12 -15.83 -8.20
C LYS A 98 -1.34 -15.56 -7.86
N GLY A 99 -1.79 -14.34 -8.13
CA GLY A 99 -3.16 -13.91 -7.84
C GLY A 99 -3.34 -13.28 -6.45
N LEU A 100 -2.31 -13.31 -5.59
CA LEU A 100 -2.31 -12.50 -4.37
C LEU A 100 -2.38 -11.02 -4.77
N LYS A 101 -3.30 -10.30 -4.13
CA LYS A 101 -3.59 -8.89 -4.39
C LYS A 101 -3.78 -8.11 -3.11
N ILE A 102 -3.50 -6.82 -3.16
CA ILE A 102 -3.75 -5.84 -2.09
C ILE A 102 -4.62 -4.73 -2.69
N PRO A 103 -5.86 -4.54 -2.22
CA PRO A 103 -6.64 -3.36 -2.57
C PRO A 103 -6.04 -2.08 -1.95
N ILE A 104 -6.13 -0.99 -2.69
CA ILE A 104 -5.67 0.36 -2.31
C ILE A 104 -6.84 1.32 -2.53
N ILE A 105 -7.24 2.05 -1.49
CA ILE A 105 -8.39 2.96 -1.53
C ILE A 105 -7.89 4.41 -1.53
N MET A 106 -8.17 5.15 -2.58
CA MET A 106 -7.81 6.57 -2.71
C MET A 106 -9.08 7.42 -2.69
N VAL A 107 -9.27 8.22 -1.64
CA VAL A 107 -10.38 9.19 -1.56
C VAL A 107 -9.83 10.60 -1.71
N MET A 108 -10.12 11.22 -2.84
CA MET A 108 -9.51 12.48 -3.26
C MET A 108 -10.62 13.49 -3.49
N GLY A 109 -10.88 14.27 -2.45
CA GLY A 109 -12.03 15.16 -2.38
C GLY A 109 -13.34 14.38 -2.36
N ILE A 110 -14.04 14.36 -3.49
CA ILE A 110 -15.31 13.64 -3.65
C ILE A 110 -15.19 12.42 -4.55
N ASP A 111 -13.99 12.12 -5.05
CA ASP A 111 -13.74 10.99 -5.92
C ASP A 111 -13.08 9.88 -5.11
N CYS A 112 -13.56 8.65 -5.30
CA CYS A 112 -12.98 7.45 -4.74
C CYS A 112 -12.50 6.57 -5.89
N HIS A 113 -11.22 6.26 -5.87
CA HIS A 113 -10.58 5.34 -6.79
C HIS A 113 -10.04 4.14 -6.01
N VAL A 114 -10.43 2.95 -6.42
CA VAL A 114 -9.92 1.71 -5.82
C VAL A 114 -9.00 1.05 -6.83
N PHE A 115 -7.80 0.71 -6.37
CA PHE A 115 -6.83 -0.04 -7.14
C PHE A 115 -6.62 -1.42 -6.52
N SER A 116 -6.21 -2.37 -7.34
CA SER A 116 -5.73 -3.69 -6.91
C SER A 116 -4.30 -3.83 -7.38
N LEU A 117 -3.35 -3.93 -6.43
CA LEU A 117 -1.97 -4.29 -6.71
C LEU A 117 -1.82 -5.81 -6.62
N SER A 118 -1.37 -6.46 -7.68
CA SER A 118 -1.26 -7.93 -7.75
C SER A 118 0.11 -8.39 -8.21
N LEU A 119 0.56 -9.53 -7.70
CA LEU A 119 1.77 -10.22 -8.15
C LEU A 119 1.38 -11.30 -9.16
N ILE A 120 1.64 -11.05 -10.45
CA ILE A 120 1.16 -11.91 -11.54
C ILE A 120 2.21 -12.89 -12.06
N ASP A 121 3.49 -12.55 -11.90
CA ASP A 121 4.64 -13.35 -12.27
C ASP A 121 5.87 -12.88 -11.48
N ARG A 122 7.01 -13.52 -11.69
CA ARG A 122 8.27 -13.24 -10.99
C ARG A 122 8.75 -11.81 -11.16
N GLY A 123 8.67 -11.04 -10.08
CA GLY A 123 9.05 -9.63 -10.04
C GLY A 123 8.09 -8.70 -10.79
N VAL A 124 6.98 -9.22 -11.33
CA VAL A 124 6.04 -8.47 -12.15
C VAL A 124 4.77 -8.18 -11.36
N TYR A 125 4.58 -6.90 -11.07
CA TYR A 125 3.43 -6.38 -10.34
C TYR A 125 2.53 -5.62 -11.30
N ILE A 126 1.22 -5.82 -11.18
CA ILE A 126 0.22 -5.05 -11.92
C ILE A 126 -0.62 -4.26 -10.92
N LEU A 127 -0.70 -2.96 -11.18
CA LEU A 127 -1.69 -2.09 -10.57
C LEU A 127 -2.84 -1.90 -11.54
N GLN A 128 -4.04 -2.33 -11.15
CA GLN A 128 -5.26 -2.13 -11.93
C GLN A 128 -6.22 -1.23 -11.16
N GLN A 129 -6.81 -0.24 -11.83
CA GLN A 129 -7.94 0.49 -11.26
C GLN A 129 -9.20 -0.37 -11.41
N VAL A 130 -9.78 -0.76 -10.28
CA VAL A 130 -10.96 -1.65 -10.23
C VAL A 130 -12.24 -0.83 -10.16
N LEU A 131 -12.21 0.29 -9.43
CA LEU A 131 -13.37 1.13 -9.21
C LEU A 131 -13.02 2.62 -9.37
N SER A 132 -13.99 3.37 -9.90
CA SER A 132 -13.98 4.83 -9.89
C SER A 132 -15.40 5.31 -9.62
N ILE A 133 -15.63 5.90 -8.45
CA ILE A 133 -16.94 6.41 -8.05
C ILE A 133 -16.77 7.80 -7.45
N SER A 134 -17.83 8.60 -7.50
CA SER A 134 -17.84 9.93 -6.89
C SER A 134 -19.01 10.05 -5.92
N TYR A 135 -18.79 10.68 -4.77
CA TYR A 135 -19.83 10.98 -3.81
C TYR A 135 -20.86 11.96 -4.43
N PRO A 136 -22.18 11.68 -4.33
CA PRO A 136 -23.19 12.56 -4.89
C PRO A 136 -23.23 13.87 -4.10
N ARG A 137 -23.23 14.99 -4.82
CA ARG A 137 -23.26 16.34 -4.24
C ARG A 137 -24.62 17.03 -4.36
N MET A 138 -25.48 16.53 -5.24
CA MET A 138 -26.77 17.14 -5.56
C MET A 138 -27.92 16.17 -5.30
N CYS A 139 -29.07 16.69 -4.85
CA CYS A 139 -30.29 15.91 -4.64
C CYS A 139 -30.69 15.11 -5.89
N HIS A 140 -30.48 15.68 -7.08
CA HIS A 140 -30.71 14.98 -8.35
C HIS A 140 -29.86 13.71 -8.49
N GLN A 141 -28.58 13.76 -8.11
CA GLN A 141 -27.70 12.59 -8.15
C GLN A 141 -28.15 11.52 -7.15
N VAL A 142 -28.62 11.93 -5.97
CA VAL A 142 -29.20 11.02 -4.96
C VAL A 142 -30.47 10.36 -5.51
N SER A 143 -31.40 11.15 -6.06
CA SER A 143 -32.66 10.66 -6.64
C SER A 143 -32.45 9.68 -7.81
N LYS A 144 -31.30 9.79 -8.50
CA LYS A 144 -30.88 8.89 -9.58
C LYS A 144 -30.11 7.65 -9.08
N GLY A 145 -30.21 7.33 -7.80
CA GLY A 145 -29.55 6.16 -7.21
C GLY A 145 -28.07 6.34 -6.95
N GLY A 146 -27.56 7.57 -6.84
CA GLY A 146 -26.15 7.84 -6.55
C GLY A 146 -25.64 7.17 -5.26
N ILE A 147 -26.50 7.07 -4.24
CA ILE A 147 -26.18 6.35 -2.99
C ILE A 147 -26.10 4.84 -3.22
N ALA A 148 -27.01 4.25 -4.00
CA ALA A 148 -26.94 2.83 -4.32
C ALA A 148 -25.63 2.48 -5.03
N LYS A 149 -25.20 3.29 -5.99
CA LYS A 149 -23.89 3.13 -6.66
C LYS A 149 -22.69 3.20 -5.72
N LEU A 150 -22.76 4.04 -4.68
CA LEU A 150 -21.71 4.07 -3.66
C LEU A 150 -21.70 2.78 -2.83
N LEU A 151 -22.87 2.26 -2.45
CA LEU A 151 -22.99 1.00 -1.73
C LEU A 151 -22.46 -0.17 -2.57
N ASP A 152 -22.79 -0.22 -3.86
CA ASP A 152 -22.22 -1.20 -4.80
C ASP A 152 -20.69 -1.09 -4.84
N GLY A 153 -20.16 0.15 -4.81
CA GLY A 153 -18.73 0.40 -4.74
C GLY A 153 -18.07 -0.13 -3.46
N PHE A 154 -18.73 0.02 -2.30
CA PHE A 154 -18.25 -0.54 -1.04
C PHE A 154 -18.29 -2.07 -1.03
N ALA A 155 -19.31 -2.69 -1.63
CA ALA A 155 -19.36 -4.14 -1.80
C ALA A 155 -18.16 -4.65 -2.63
N VAL A 156 -17.76 -3.93 -3.69
CA VAL A 156 -16.55 -4.29 -4.46
C VAL A 156 -15.27 -4.21 -3.60
N ILE A 157 -15.18 -3.25 -2.68
CA ILE A 157 -14.03 -3.13 -1.77
C ILE A 157 -14.01 -4.30 -0.78
N GLU A 158 -15.16 -4.66 -0.22
CA GLU A 158 -15.34 -5.81 0.66
C GLU A 158 -14.93 -7.11 -0.06
N ASP A 159 -15.43 -7.36 -1.26
CA ASP A 159 -15.07 -8.53 -2.07
C ASP A 159 -13.55 -8.62 -2.33
N LEU A 160 -12.90 -7.49 -2.64
CA LEU A 160 -11.45 -7.45 -2.86
C LEU A 160 -10.66 -7.80 -1.59
N ILE A 161 -11.12 -7.31 -0.45
CA ILE A 161 -10.54 -7.57 0.87
C ILE A 161 -10.70 -9.05 1.22
N ASP A 162 -11.90 -9.60 1.07
CA ASP A 162 -12.20 -11.00 1.36
C ASP A 162 -11.41 -11.93 0.46
N ASP A 163 -11.29 -11.63 -0.83
CA ASP A 163 -10.44 -12.38 -1.75
C ASP A 163 -8.98 -12.42 -1.28
N THR A 164 -8.43 -11.30 -0.80
CA THR A 164 -7.07 -11.25 -0.27
C THR A 164 -6.91 -12.13 0.96
N ILE A 165 -7.85 -12.07 1.90
CA ILE A 165 -7.86 -12.90 3.12
C ILE A 165 -7.95 -14.38 2.75
N ASN A 166 -8.91 -14.75 1.89
CA ASN A 166 -9.16 -16.13 1.50
C ASN A 166 -7.93 -16.77 0.83
N ILE A 167 -7.28 -16.05 -0.10
CA ILE A 167 -6.05 -16.51 -0.73
C ILE A 167 -4.96 -16.70 0.35
N TYR A 168 -4.74 -15.71 1.20
CA TYR A 168 -3.71 -15.81 2.23
C TYR A 168 -3.95 -17.00 3.17
N ASP A 169 -5.18 -17.17 3.66
CA ASP A 169 -5.55 -18.26 4.55
C ASP A 169 -5.40 -19.64 3.89
N GLU A 170 -5.89 -19.81 2.66
CA GLU A 170 -5.81 -21.09 1.94
C GLU A 170 -4.36 -21.54 1.74
N TYR A 171 -3.49 -20.63 1.28
CA TYR A 171 -2.09 -20.95 0.99
C TYR A 171 -1.20 -20.98 2.24
N SER A 172 -1.68 -20.44 3.37
CA SER A 172 -0.96 -20.44 4.64
C SER A 172 -1.21 -21.71 5.48
N LYS A 173 -2.39 -22.34 5.35
CA LYS A 173 -2.88 -23.52 6.11
C LYS A 173 -2.14 -24.86 5.88
N ASN A 174 -1.26 -24.97 4.88
CA ASN A 174 -0.57 -26.25 4.57
C ASN A 174 0.50 -26.72 5.62
N ILE A 175 0.61 -26.07 6.78
CA ILE A 175 1.47 -26.54 7.89
C ILE A 175 0.78 -27.66 8.68
N ASP A 176 -0.56 -27.68 8.77
CA ASP A 176 -1.25 -28.64 9.66
C ASP A 176 -1.43 -30.03 9.05
N ASN A 177 -1.33 -30.16 7.73
CA ASN A 177 -1.31 -31.47 7.04
C ASN A 177 0.06 -32.16 7.11
N ILE A 178 0.80 -31.99 8.21
CA ILE A 178 1.98 -32.83 8.52
C ILE A 178 1.56 -34.31 8.67
N ILE A 179 0.30 -34.58 8.98
CA ILE A 179 -0.24 -35.95 9.07
C ILE A 179 -0.36 -36.62 7.67
N ASP A 180 -0.52 -35.86 6.59
CA ASP A 180 -0.60 -36.42 5.22
C ASP A 180 0.76 -36.61 4.54
N LYS A 181 1.86 -36.17 5.17
CA LYS A 181 3.23 -36.31 4.64
C LYS A 181 3.87 -37.67 4.91
N ILE A 182 3.07 -38.69 5.21
CA ILE A 182 3.52 -40.09 5.21
C ILE A 182 3.67 -40.62 3.78
N ASP A 183 3.09 -39.96 2.77
CA ASP A 183 3.24 -40.35 1.36
C ASP A 183 4.28 -39.47 0.64
N GLY A 184 5.34 -40.09 0.14
CA GLY A 184 6.66 -39.52 -0.18
C GLY A 184 6.76 -38.54 -1.36
N ASN A 185 5.71 -37.78 -1.69
CA ASN A 185 5.73 -36.76 -2.74
C ASN A 185 5.83 -35.35 -2.12
N SER A 186 7.03 -34.97 -1.70
CA SER A 186 7.32 -33.60 -1.30
C SER A 186 7.14 -32.64 -2.49
N LYS A 187 6.06 -31.86 -2.53
CA LYS A 187 5.93 -30.72 -3.46
C LYS A 187 7.17 -29.83 -3.34
N LYS A 188 7.86 -29.55 -4.45
CA LYS A 188 9.03 -28.66 -4.48
C LYS A 188 8.65 -27.31 -3.87
N LYS A 189 9.37 -26.86 -2.85
CA LYS A 189 9.21 -25.55 -2.22
C LYS A 189 9.47 -24.47 -3.28
N VAL A 190 8.53 -23.53 -3.41
CA VAL A 190 8.70 -22.37 -4.30
C VAL A 190 9.78 -21.47 -3.73
N ASP A 191 10.73 -21.07 -4.58
CA ASP A 191 11.75 -20.08 -4.25
C ASP A 191 11.12 -18.68 -4.34
N ILE A 192 10.59 -18.19 -3.20
CA ILE A 192 9.80 -16.96 -3.14
C ILE A 192 10.65 -15.72 -3.45
N ASP A 193 11.94 -15.74 -3.15
CA ASP A 193 12.83 -14.59 -3.39
C ASP A 193 12.98 -14.30 -4.89
N LYS A 194 12.80 -15.31 -5.75
CA LYS A 194 12.71 -15.13 -7.21
C LYS A 194 11.41 -14.51 -7.69
N TRP A 195 10.37 -14.50 -6.84
CA TRP A 195 9.08 -13.90 -7.17
C TRP A 195 9.00 -12.42 -6.79
N LEU A 196 9.77 -11.99 -5.80
CA LEU A 196 9.66 -10.66 -5.24
C LEU A 196 10.71 -9.73 -5.81
N SER A 197 10.36 -8.45 -5.95
CA SER A 197 11.34 -7.39 -6.19
C SER A 197 11.37 -6.42 -5.01
N PRO A 198 12.54 -5.82 -4.69
CA PRO A 198 12.65 -4.87 -3.60
C PRO A 198 11.73 -3.67 -3.82
N VAL A 199 11.29 -3.07 -2.72
CA VAL A 199 10.65 -1.75 -2.75
C VAL A 199 11.78 -0.73 -2.82
N ILE A 200 11.79 0.10 -3.87
CA ILE A 200 12.78 1.16 -4.08
C ILE A 200 12.04 2.48 -3.89
N TRP A 201 12.62 3.36 -3.07
CA TRP A 201 12.11 4.68 -2.78
C TRP A 201 13.30 5.64 -2.73
N ASP A 202 13.31 6.61 -3.62
CA ASP A 202 14.32 7.65 -3.67
C ASP A 202 13.71 8.90 -3.01
N GLU A 203 14.17 9.23 -1.79
CA GLU A 203 13.67 10.39 -1.02
C GLU A 203 13.94 11.72 -1.73
N ASP A 204 14.95 11.75 -2.62
CA ASP A 204 15.39 12.92 -3.37
C ASP A 204 14.47 13.28 -4.56
N ASP A 205 13.62 12.35 -5.02
CA ASP A 205 12.67 12.58 -6.11
C ASP A 205 11.40 13.34 -5.65
N TYR A 206 11.36 13.72 -4.38
CA TYR A 206 10.27 14.45 -3.76
C TYR A 206 10.67 15.89 -3.42
N SER A 207 10.34 16.82 -4.32
CA SER A 207 10.25 18.24 -3.92
C SER A 207 8.87 18.50 -3.33
N GLU A 208 8.84 18.89 -2.05
CA GLU A 208 7.61 19.41 -1.45
C GLU A 208 7.19 20.67 -2.23
N CYS A 209 6.00 20.64 -2.84
CA CYS A 209 5.30 21.88 -3.11
C CYS A 209 4.88 22.45 -1.75
N SER A 210 5.68 23.38 -1.21
CA SER A 210 5.31 24.16 -0.04
C SER A 210 4.00 24.89 -0.32
N ASP A 211 2.92 24.47 0.33
CA ASP A 211 1.70 25.24 0.40
C ASP A 211 1.96 26.39 1.40
N THR A 212 2.37 27.54 0.89
CA THR A 212 2.41 28.78 1.69
C THR A 212 0.99 29.31 1.80
N GLY A 213 0.19 28.69 2.67
CA GLY A 213 -1.00 29.25 3.28
C GLY A 213 -1.06 28.59 4.66
N GLU A 214 -1.08 29.30 5.78
CA GLU A 214 -1.70 30.58 6.14
C GLU A 214 -0.67 31.35 7.05
N ASP A 215 -0.82 32.59 7.54
CA ASP A 215 -1.93 33.20 8.29
C ASP A 215 -1.74 34.73 8.32
N GLU A 216 -2.69 35.51 7.80
CA GLU A 216 -2.92 36.87 8.30
C GLU A 216 -4.00 36.76 9.39
N GLU A 217 -3.57 36.83 10.65
CA GLU A 217 -4.43 37.00 11.81
C GLU A 217 -5.02 38.42 11.81
N ASP A 218 -6.35 38.53 11.90
CA ASP A 218 -7.05 39.75 12.37
C ASP A 218 -6.98 39.86 13.90
#